data_AF-A0A4R8C253-F1
#
_entry.id   AF-A0A4R8C253-F1
#
_cell.length_a   1.000
_cell.length_b   1.000
_cell.length_c   1.000
_cell.angle_alpha   90.00
_cell.angle_beta   90.00
_cell.angle_gamma   90.00
#
_symmetry.space_group_name_H-M   'P 1'
#
loop_
_entity.id
_entity.type
_entity.pdbx_description
1 polymer ?
#
loop_
_entity_poly.entity_id
_entity_poly.type
_entity_poly.pdbx_seq_one_letter_code
_entity_poly.pdbx_strand_id
1 'polypeptide(L)'
;MDAETPGTLPGLGLIAGLVRSVTTPEFQGITFHEVVARSALNSVPGTGLPFNWTVNPYRGCTHACRYCFARPTHKYLELDSGQDFDRQIVVKTNVADVLRRELARPSWNHEQVALGTNTDPYQRAEGRYRLMPGIIEALAGSGTPLSVLTKGTLLRRDLDLLSAAASEVRVGIGISLALGDEELRRRLEPGVPSVRGRLDLIRAIRDAGLPCGVMVAPVLPWLTDSADQLDDLFGQLSEAGATGVTTLILHLRPGVKDWFMAWLARDHPDLVSRYESLYAHGSYAGPSYRKAFEDKARPLLDKHGFGRGSSHRSKPLNGMHPTPATGVVNGHGTTSGWGEAPSDALLPESESTSSRQAESASRAGAGSASEGGADLSDASVSDPATDRFRRPPTRRSRPTTPTQEALF
;
A
#
# COMPACT_ATOMS: atom_id res chain seq x y z
N MET A 1 -23.90 35.54 -7.12
CA MET A 1 -24.57 34.36 -7.70
C MET A 1 -23.73 34.00 -8.92
N ASP A 2 -22.67 33.26 -8.68
CA ASP A 2 -21.72 32.91 -9.74
C ASP A 2 -22.31 31.74 -10.51
N ALA A 3 -22.48 31.96 -11.82
CA ALA A 3 -23.06 31.00 -12.72
C ALA A 3 -22.17 29.75 -12.78
N GLU A 4 -22.73 28.61 -12.35
CA GLU A 4 -22.19 27.29 -12.67
C GLU A 4 -21.93 27.20 -14.17
N THR A 5 -20.69 26.94 -14.54
CA THR A 5 -20.32 26.70 -15.93
C THR A 5 -21.01 25.40 -16.37
N PRO A 6 -21.83 25.38 -17.42
CA PRO A 6 -22.53 24.18 -17.85
C PRO A 6 -21.50 23.11 -18.28
N GLY A 7 -21.38 22.02 -17.52
CA GLY A 7 -20.53 20.87 -17.86
C GLY A 7 -19.49 20.46 -16.82
N THR A 8 -19.34 21.18 -15.71
CA THR A 8 -18.54 20.68 -14.58
C THR A 8 -19.29 19.57 -13.85
N LEU A 9 -18.76 18.34 -13.89
CA LEU A 9 -19.14 17.28 -12.96
C LEU A 9 -19.16 17.82 -11.52
N PRO A 10 -20.13 17.42 -10.68
CA PRO A 10 -20.13 17.73 -9.25
C PRO A 10 -18.76 17.38 -8.64
N GLY A 11 -18.20 18.26 -7.80
CA GLY A 11 -16.89 18.08 -7.17
C GLY A 11 -15.69 18.70 -7.91
N LEU A 12 -15.79 19.01 -9.21
CA LEU A 12 -14.66 19.62 -9.95
C LEU A 12 -14.25 21.01 -9.43
N GLY A 13 -15.22 21.78 -8.91
CA GLY A 13 -14.97 23.08 -8.28
C GLY A 13 -14.15 23.00 -6.98
N LEU A 14 -14.01 21.82 -6.39
CA LEU A 14 -13.17 21.55 -5.21
C LEU A 14 -11.75 21.12 -5.57
N ILE A 15 -11.49 20.76 -6.84
CA ILE A 15 -10.13 20.44 -7.27
C ILE A 15 -9.35 21.74 -7.31
N ALA A 16 -8.62 21.98 -6.24
CA ALA A 16 -8.00 23.25 -6.10
C ALA A 16 -6.71 23.35 -6.93
N GLY A 17 -6.53 24.52 -7.54
CA GLY A 17 -5.51 24.71 -8.57
C GLY A 17 -5.87 24.07 -9.90
N LEU A 18 -7.11 23.61 -10.12
CA LEU A 18 -7.59 23.12 -11.42
C LEU A 18 -7.38 24.17 -12.50
N VAL A 19 -6.64 23.78 -13.53
CA VAL A 19 -6.40 24.56 -14.73
C VAL A 19 -7.42 24.18 -15.80
N ARG A 20 -7.53 22.88 -16.07
CA ARG A 20 -8.44 22.32 -17.08
C ARG A 20 -8.64 20.83 -16.89
N SER A 21 -9.73 20.33 -17.47
CA SER A 21 -9.97 18.89 -17.64
C SER A 21 -9.78 18.51 -19.10
N VAL A 22 -9.05 17.42 -19.35
CA VAL A 22 -8.67 16.97 -20.69
C VAL A 22 -9.08 15.51 -20.89
N THR A 23 -9.84 15.25 -21.95
CA THR A 23 -10.05 13.90 -22.49
C THR A 23 -9.26 13.76 -23.78
N THR A 24 -8.73 12.56 -24.05
CA THR A 24 -7.87 12.34 -25.22
C THR A 24 -8.17 11.00 -25.89
N PRO A 25 -8.12 10.92 -27.23
CA PRO A 25 -8.46 9.69 -27.94
C PRO A 25 -7.64 8.46 -27.52
N GLU A 26 -6.37 8.65 -27.13
CA GLU A 26 -5.46 7.58 -26.73
C GLU A 26 -5.79 7.00 -25.33
N PHE A 27 -6.63 7.71 -24.56
CA PHE A 27 -7.05 7.39 -23.21
C PHE A 27 -8.58 7.38 -23.09
N GLN A 28 -9.23 6.58 -23.96
CA GLN A 28 -10.69 6.43 -23.95
C GLN A 28 -11.24 6.12 -22.55
N GLY A 29 -12.25 6.88 -22.14
CA GLY A 29 -12.90 6.72 -20.84
C GLY A 29 -12.11 7.27 -19.64
N ILE A 30 -11.01 7.98 -19.87
CA ILE A 30 -10.22 8.64 -18.83
C ILE A 30 -10.26 10.16 -19.06
N THR A 31 -10.47 10.90 -17.97
CA THR A 31 -10.37 12.35 -17.91
C THR A 31 -9.17 12.72 -17.03
N PHE A 32 -8.32 13.61 -17.53
CA PHE A 32 -7.22 14.17 -16.77
C PHE A 32 -7.59 15.56 -16.24
N HIS A 33 -7.51 15.77 -14.93
CA HIS A 33 -7.70 17.07 -14.30
C HIS A 33 -6.31 17.67 -14.03
N GLU A 34 -5.87 18.56 -14.91
CA GLU A 34 -4.56 19.21 -14.79
C GLU A 34 -4.63 20.31 -13.74
N VAL A 35 -3.75 20.23 -12.74
CA VAL A 35 -3.71 21.16 -11.61
C VAL A 35 -2.32 21.76 -11.42
N VAL A 36 -2.28 23.01 -10.93
CA VAL A 36 -1.08 23.63 -10.38
C VAL A 36 -0.99 23.30 -8.90
N ALA A 37 -0.05 22.43 -8.55
CA ALA A 37 0.24 22.08 -7.17
C ALA A 37 0.93 23.23 -6.43
N ARG A 38 0.58 23.44 -5.16
CA ARG A 38 1.30 24.33 -4.24
C ARG A 38 2.47 23.65 -3.53
N SER A 39 2.37 22.33 -3.34
CA SER A 39 3.40 21.50 -2.72
C SER A 39 3.59 20.19 -3.49
N ALA A 40 4.80 19.64 -3.46
CA ALA A 40 5.12 18.35 -4.07
C ALA A 40 5.46 17.30 -3.00
N LEU A 41 6.27 17.68 -2.02
CA LEU A 41 6.63 16.86 -0.86
C LEU A 41 5.45 16.72 0.11
N ASN A 42 5.13 15.48 0.47
CA ASN A 42 4.09 15.14 1.44
C ASN A 42 4.74 14.40 2.62
N SER A 43 4.56 14.92 3.83
CA SER A 43 5.16 14.36 5.05
C SER A 43 4.30 13.23 5.60
N VAL A 44 4.94 12.11 5.97
CA VAL A 44 4.32 10.90 6.52
C VAL A 44 5.11 10.35 7.73
N PRO A 45 5.44 11.19 8.73
CA PRO A 45 6.28 10.79 9.84
C PRO A 45 5.58 9.77 10.73
N GLY A 46 6.34 8.89 11.39
CA GLY A 46 5.83 7.99 12.42
C GLY A 46 4.98 6.82 11.91
N THR A 47 4.92 6.60 10.60
CA THR A 47 4.11 5.54 9.98
C THR A 47 4.73 4.14 10.08
N GLY A 48 5.90 4.00 10.72
CA GLY A 48 6.66 2.74 10.72
C GLY A 48 7.28 2.37 9.37
N LEU A 49 7.03 3.19 8.34
CA LEU A 49 7.68 3.11 7.04
C LEU A 49 9.12 3.62 7.16
N PRO A 50 10.04 3.15 6.31
CA PRO A 50 11.44 3.59 6.33
C PRO A 50 11.66 4.89 5.57
N PHE A 51 10.62 5.69 5.39
CA PHE A 51 10.65 7.00 4.76
C PHE A 51 9.61 7.90 5.42
N ASN A 52 9.91 9.19 5.49
CA ASN A 52 9.02 10.21 6.06
C ASN A 52 8.43 11.14 5.00
N TRP A 53 8.80 10.96 3.73
CA TRP A 53 8.44 11.86 2.65
C TRP A 53 8.02 11.11 1.40
N THR A 54 7.02 11.64 0.71
CA THR A 54 6.52 11.08 -0.55
C THR A 54 6.25 12.16 -1.58
N VAL A 55 6.28 11.78 -2.86
CA VAL A 55 5.81 12.62 -3.98
C VAL A 55 4.80 11.81 -4.78
N ASN A 56 3.60 12.36 -4.93
CA ASN A 56 2.52 11.78 -5.73
C ASN A 56 2.20 12.72 -6.90
N PRO A 57 2.75 12.48 -8.11
CA PRO A 57 2.48 13.31 -9.28
C PRO A 57 1.02 13.21 -9.76
N TYR A 58 0.36 12.11 -9.42
CA TYR A 58 -1.01 11.80 -9.80
C TYR A 58 -1.89 11.53 -8.56
N ARG A 59 -3.19 11.77 -8.68
CA ARG A 59 -4.23 11.22 -7.80
C ARG A 59 -5.25 10.47 -8.65
N GLY A 60 -5.64 9.28 -8.21
CA GLY A 60 -6.31 8.31 -9.07
C GLY A 60 -5.30 7.41 -9.79
N CYS A 61 -5.74 6.22 -10.19
CA CYS A 61 -4.85 5.27 -10.84
C CYS A 61 -5.56 4.39 -11.86
N THR A 62 -5.12 4.49 -13.11
CA THR A 62 -5.63 3.73 -14.25
C THR A 62 -5.32 2.23 -14.19
N HIS A 63 -4.51 1.78 -13.21
CA HIS A 63 -4.33 0.36 -12.90
C HIS A 63 -5.62 -0.31 -12.42
N ALA A 64 -6.53 0.44 -11.81
CA ALA A 64 -7.86 0.00 -11.41
C ALA A 64 -7.87 -1.25 -10.49
N CYS A 65 -6.87 -1.40 -9.62
CA CYS A 65 -6.79 -2.55 -8.72
C CYS A 65 -7.99 -2.59 -7.75
N ARG A 66 -8.69 -3.72 -7.64
CA ARG A 66 -9.89 -3.86 -6.78
C ARG A 66 -9.60 -3.74 -5.29
N TYR A 67 -8.37 -3.98 -4.88
CA TYR A 67 -7.93 -3.93 -3.47
C TYR A 67 -7.20 -2.61 -3.11
N CYS A 68 -7.12 -1.64 -4.02
CA CYS A 68 -6.26 -0.47 -3.84
C CYS A 68 -6.68 0.39 -2.64
N PHE A 69 -5.77 0.56 -1.66
CA PHE A 69 -6.04 1.35 -0.46
C PHE A 69 -6.17 2.86 -0.72
N ALA A 70 -5.72 3.35 -1.88
CA ALA A 70 -5.76 4.76 -2.24
C ALA A 70 -7.12 5.22 -2.78
N ARG A 71 -8.02 4.26 -3.10
CA ARG A 71 -9.38 4.53 -3.60
C ARG A 71 -10.18 5.56 -2.78
N PRO A 72 -10.17 5.51 -1.43
CA PRO A 72 -10.87 6.48 -0.60
C PRO A 72 -10.38 7.91 -0.78
N THR A 73 -9.17 8.13 -1.31
CA THR A 73 -8.67 9.48 -1.55
C THR A 73 -9.54 10.25 -2.55
N HIS A 74 -10.28 9.60 -3.45
CA HIS A 74 -11.17 10.35 -4.36
C HIS A 74 -12.36 11.01 -3.65
N LYS A 75 -12.76 10.53 -2.47
CA LYS A 75 -13.90 11.10 -1.72
C LYS A 75 -13.68 12.54 -1.26
N TYR A 76 -12.43 12.94 -1.02
CA TYR A 76 -12.11 14.34 -0.67
C TYR A 76 -12.30 15.31 -1.84
N LEU A 77 -12.47 14.79 -3.06
CA LEU A 77 -12.81 15.57 -4.26
C LEU A 77 -14.30 15.44 -4.63
N GLU A 78 -15.11 14.87 -3.74
CA GLU A 78 -16.50 14.47 -4.00
C GLU A 78 -16.67 13.48 -5.17
N LEU A 79 -15.61 12.74 -5.47
CA LEU A 79 -15.59 11.68 -6.48
C LEU A 79 -15.74 10.30 -5.83
N ASP A 80 -16.25 9.33 -6.58
CA ASP A 80 -16.43 7.97 -6.07
C ASP A 80 -15.11 7.18 -5.96
N SER A 81 -15.02 6.27 -4.98
CA SER A 81 -13.82 5.45 -4.74
C SER A 81 -13.67 4.25 -5.68
N GLY A 82 -14.69 3.99 -6.50
CA GLY A 82 -14.74 2.94 -7.51
C GLY A 82 -14.31 3.46 -8.88
N GLN A 83 -15.29 3.86 -9.70
CA GLN A 83 -15.06 4.15 -11.11
C GLN A 83 -14.34 5.47 -11.34
N ASP A 84 -14.68 6.51 -10.57
CA ASP A 84 -14.00 7.80 -10.68
C ASP A 84 -12.52 7.70 -10.31
N PHE A 85 -12.14 6.91 -9.30
CA PHE A 85 -10.74 6.65 -9.00
C PHE A 85 -9.95 6.07 -10.19
N ASP A 86 -10.61 5.22 -10.98
CA ASP A 86 -10.01 4.55 -12.13
C ASP A 86 -9.93 5.46 -13.37
N ARG A 87 -10.78 6.51 -13.44
CA ARG A 87 -11.05 7.29 -14.67
C ARG A 87 -10.82 8.79 -14.57
N GLN A 88 -10.92 9.39 -13.39
CA GLN A 88 -10.77 10.83 -13.13
C GLN A 88 -9.39 11.04 -12.49
N ILE A 89 -8.36 11.31 -13.30
CA ILE A 89 -6.97 11.36 -12.85
C ILE A 89 -6.55 12.81 -12.65
N VAL A 90 -6.25 13.21 -11.43
CA VAL A 90 -5.67 14.54 -11.15
C VAL A 90 -4.17 14.49 -11.43
N VAL A 91 -3.68 15.49 -12.15
CA VAL A 91 -2.28 15.56 -12.63
C VAL A 91 -1.64 16.85 -12.15
N LYS A 92 -0.62 16.76 -11.30
CA LYS A 92 0.14 17.91 -10.80
C LYS A 92 1.17 18.34 -11.86
N THR A 93 0.77 19.19 -12.81
CA THR A 93 1.57 19.48 -14.02
C THR A 93 2.86 20.25 -13.74
N ASN A 94 2.92 21.00 -12.64
CA ASN A 94 4.09 21.76 -12.19
C ASN A 94 4.89 21.06 -11.08
N VAL A 95 4.66 19.77 -10.83
CA VAL A 95 5.21 19.05 -9.66
C VAL A 95 6.74 19.11 -9.59
N ALA A 96 7.44 19.00 -10.73
CA ALA A 96 8.91 19.05 -10.76
C ALA A 96 9.43 20.44 -10.33
N ASP A 97 8.80 21.52 -10.77
CA ASP A 97 9.23 22.89 -10.42
C ASP A 97 8.96 23.21 -8.95
N VAL A 98 7.81 22.77 -8.44
CA VAL A 98 7.51 22.88 -7.00
C VAL A 98 8.52 22.09 -6.19
N LEU A 99 8.79 20.84 -6.59
CA LEU A 99 9.72 19.96 -5.90
C LEU A 99 11.13 20.56 -5.86
N ARG A 100 11.67 21.07 -6.97
CA ARG A 100 12.98 21.74 -7.00
C ARG A 100 13.05 22.90 -6.00
N ARG A 101 12.00 23.73 -5.92
CA ARG A 101 11.94 24.84 -4.95
C ARG A 101 11.88 24.36 -3.51
N GLU A 102 11.13 23.30 -3.23
CA GLU A 102 11.03 22.75 -1.88
C GLU A 102 12.35 22.12 -1.42
N LEU A 103 13.04 21.38 -2.30
CA LEU A 103 14.33 20.73 -2.02
C LEU A 103 15.49 21.74 -1.89
N ALA A 104 15.39 22.91 -2.51
CA ALA A 104 16.39 23.98 -2.39
C ALA A 104 16.32 24.75 -1.06
N ARG A 105 15.33 24.47 -0.21
CA ARG A 105 15.20 25.14 1.09
C ARG A 105 16.36 24.74 2.01
N PRO A 106 16.99 25.67 2.73
CA PRO A 106 18.06 25.35 3.69
C PRO A 106 17.62 24.40 4.82
N SER A 107 16.32 24.29 5.06
CA SER A 107 15.72 23.39 6.05
C SER A 107 15.55 21.95 5.56
N TRP A 108 15.83 21.65 4.30
CA TRP A 108 15.68 20.31 3.75
C TRP A 108 16.83 19.42 4.19
N ASN A 109 16.50 18.27 4.80
CA ASN A 109 17.48 17.37 5.41
C ASN A 109 17.88 16.19 4.51
N HIS A 110 17.53 16.24 3.22
CA HIS A 110 17.84 15.17 2.25
C HIS A 110 17.36 13.78 2.72
N GLU A 111 16.22 13.74 3.41
CA GLU A 111 15.56 12.48 3.77
C GLU A 111 15.06 11.75 2.53
N GLN A 112 15.01 10.42 2.59
CA GLN A 112 14.54 9.62 1.45
C GLN A 112 13.09 9.97 1.08
N VAL A 113 12.86 10.21 -0.22
CA VAL A 113 11.54 10.46 -0.79
C VAL A 113 11.03 9.23 -1.54
N ALA A 114 9.86 8.73 -1.15
CA ALA A 114 9.23 7.58 -1.79
C ALA A 114 8.17 7.99 -2.83
N LEU A 115 8.20 7.32 -3.97
CA LEU A 115 7.20 7.39 -5.02
C LEU A 115 6.49 6.04 -5.16
N GLY A 116 5.23 6.04 -5.58
CA GLY A 116 4.44 4.80 -5.66
C GLY A 116 3.75 4.40 -4.36
N THR A 117 3.60 5.33 -3.43
CA THR A 117 3.01 5.07 -2.11
C THR A 117 1.50 5.25 -2.08
N ASN A 118 0.92 6.12 -2.90
CA ASN A 118 -0.54 6.30 -2.98
C ASN A 118 -1.07 6.06 -4.40
N THR A 119 -0.36 6.57 -5.41
CA THR A 119 -0.65 6.30 -6.82
C THR A 119 0.60 5.80 -7.52
N ASP A 120 0.41 5.12 -8.65
CA ASP A 120 1.53 4.60 -9.40
C ASP A 120 2.18 5.70 -10.27
N PRO A 121 3.48 5.99 -10.10
CA PRO A 121 4.18 7.03 -10.85
C PRO A 121 4.34 6.69 -12.33
N TYR A 122 4.32 5.40 -12.69
CA TYR A 122 4.49 4.89 -14.05
C TYR A 122 3.22 4.26 -14.60
N GLN A 123 2.04 4.67 -14.10
CA GLN A 123 0.77 4.36 -14.74
C GLN A 123 0.69 4.95 -16.15
N ARG A 124 -0.31 4.55 -16.95
CA ARG A 124 -0.46 4.98 -18.35
C ARG A 124 -0.39 6.50 -18.56
N ALA A 125 -0.90 7.29 -17.61
CA ALA A 125 -0.86 8.76 -17.65
C ALA A 125 0.57 9.31 -17.84
N GLU A 126 1.57 8.65 -17.25
CA GLU A 126 2.98 9.05 -17.35
C GLU A 126 3.54 8.92 -18.78
N GLY A 127 2.91 8.13 -19.65
CA GLY A 127 3.26 8.07 -21.07
C GLY A 127 2.97 9.38 -21.79
N ARG A 128 1.96 10.12 -21.34
CA ARG A 128 1.55 11.42 -21.86
C ARG A 128 2.28 12.58 -21.17
N TYR A 129 2.22 12.61 -19.83
CA TYR A 129 2.67 13.77 -19.07
C TYR A 129 4.18 13.82 -18.83
N ARG A 130 4.85 12.66 -18.80
CA ARG A 130 6.30 12.55 -18.63
C ARG A 130 6.82 13.36 -17.43
N LEU A 131 6.17 13.25 -16.28
CA LEU A 131 6.55 14.01 -15.07
C LEU A 131 7.73 13.39 -14.34
N MET A 132 7.93 12.07 -14.49
CA MET A 132 8.95 11.33 -13.74
C MET A 132 10.38 11.77 -14.01
N PRO A 133 10.82 12.05 -15.26
CA PRO A 133 12.18 12.53 -15.50
C PRO A 133 12.53 13.78 -14.69
N GLY A 134 11.66 14.80 -14.72
CA GLY A 134 11.88 16.04 -13.96
C GLY A 134 11.86 15.84 -12.44
N ILE A 135 11.08 14.87 -11.94
CA ILE A 135 11.06 14.52 -10.52
C ILE A 135 12.35 13.80 -10.10
N ILE A 136 12.83 12.85 -10.91
CA ILE A 136 14.07 12.12 -10.66
C ILE A 136 15.26 13.08 -10.65
N GLU A 137 15.35 13.96 -11.65
CA GLU A 137 16.38 15.00 -11.74
C GLU A 137 16.35 15.95 -10.54
N ALA A 138 15.16 16.39 -10.11
CA ALA A 138 15.01 17.27 -8.95
C ALA A 138 15.52 16.61 -7.65
N LEU A 139 15.17 15.33 -7.44
CA LEU A 139 15.61 14.58 -6.26
C LEU A 139 17.11 14.32 -6.29
N ALA A 140 17.62 13.72 -7.38
CA ALA A 140 19.03 13.38 -7.52
C ALA A 140 19.93 14.62 -7.49
N GLY A 141 19.60 15.66 -8.27
CA GLY A 141 20.39 16.90 -8.33
C GLY A 141 20.37 17.73 -7.04
N SER A 142 19.45 17.43 -6.11
CA SER A 142 19.48 18.01 -4.76
C SER A 142 20.24 17.14 -3.74
N GLY A 143 20.78 15.98 -4.13
CA GLY A 143 21.38 15.02 -3.20
C GLY A 143 20.36 14.21 -2.38
N THR A 144 19.08 14.24 -2.77
CA THR A 144 18.00 13.58 -2.04
C THR A 144 17.83 12.13 -2.49
N PRO A 145 17.98 11.13 -1.60
CA PRO A 145 17.69 9.73 -1.92
C PRO A 145 16.24 9.53 -2.35
N LEU A 146 16.02 8.60 -3.28
CA LEU A 146 14.68 8.28 -3.75
C LEU A 146 14.42 6.78 -3.79
N SER A 147 13.14 6.41 -3.69
CA SER A 147 12.69 5.07 -4.00
C SER A 147 11.43 5.09 -4.84
N VAL A 148 11.38 4.26 -5.88
CA VAL A 148 10.20 4.06 -6.71
C VAL A 148 9.61 2.68 -6.45
N LEU A 149 8.31 2.63 -6.16
CA LEU A 149 7.51 1.41 -6.23
C LEU A 149 6.52 1.51 -7.39
N THR A 150 6.44 0.51 -8.26
CA THR A 150 5.51 0.55 -9.39
C THR A 150 5.02 -0.83 -9.83
N LYS A 151 3.85 -0.87 -10.47
CA LYS A 151 3.31 -1.97 -11.27
C LYS A 151 3.49 -1.72 -12.78
N GLY A 152 3.79 -0.50 -13.18
CA GLY A 152 3.87 -0.05 -14.56
C GLY A 152 5.22 -0.36 -15.22
N THR A 153 5.16 -0.90 -16.45
CA THR A 153 6.35 -1.21 -17.25
C THR A 153 6.99 0.00 -17.92
N LEU A 154 6.33 1.17 -17.84
CA LEU A 154 6.86 2.42 -18.40
C LEU A 154 8.14 2.89 -17.69
N LEU A 155 8.42 2.41 -16.48
CA LEU A 155 9.68 2.64 -15.79
C LEU A 155 10.90 2.28 -16.66
N ARG A 156 10.76 1.29 -17.56
CA ARG A 156 11.83 0.89 -18.49
C ARG A 156 12.39 2.07 -19.31
N ARG A 157 11.56 3.07 -19.62
CA ARG A 157 11.95 4.28 -20.36
C ARG A 157 13.02 5.09 -19.62
N ASP A 158 12.94 5.11 -18.29
CA ASP A 158 13.73 6.01 -17.44
C ASP A 158 14.87 5.27 -16.71
N LEU A 159 15.21 4.04 -17.13
CA LEU A 159 16.29 3.25 -16.51
C LEU A 159 17.66 3.90 -16.61
N ASP A 160 17.99 4.51 -17.76
CA ASP A 160 19.27 5.20 -17.92
C ASP A 160 19.36 6.41 -16.97
N LEU A 161 18.26 7.14 -16.81
CA LEU A 161 18.16 8.26 -15.88
C LEU A 161 18.25 7.80 -14.42
N LEU A 162 17.59 6.72 -14.06
CA LEU A 162 17.67 6.13 -12.72
C LEU A 162 19.09 5.58 -12.43
N SER A 163 19.77 5.05 -13.44
CA SER A 163 21.16 4.59 -13.34
C SER A 163 22.12 5.75 -13.11
N ALA A 164 21.93 6.86 -13.84
CA ALA A 164 22.67 8.10 -13.62
C ALA A 164 22.41 8.66 -12.20
N ALA A 165 21.15 8.75 -11.78
CA ALA A 165 20.78 9.19 -10.44
C ALA A 165 21.41 8.30 -9.34
N ALA A 166 21.50 6.99 -9.57
CA ALA A 166 22.11 6.05 -8.62
C ALA A 166 23.62 6.26 -8.42
N SER A 167 24.28 7.02 -9.30
CA SER A 167 25.68 7.43 -9.11
C SER A 167 25.85 8.61 -8.15
N GLU A 168 24.78 9.36 -7.89
CA GLU A 168 24.78 10.57 -7.06
C GLU A 168 24.10 10.34 -5.70
N VAL A 169 22.96 9.64 -5.72
CA VAL A 169 22.12 9.40 -4.56
C VAL A 169 21.72 7.94 -4.46
N ARG A 170 21.26 7.52 -3.27
CA ARG A 170 20.68 6.18 -3.12
C ARG A 170 19.35 6.10 -3.88
N VAL A 171 19.25 5.13 -4.79
CA VAL A 171 18.04 4.82 -5.55
C VAL A 171 17.54 3.42 -5.18
N GLY A 172 16.31 3.32 -4.68
CA GLY A 172 15.61 2.06 -4.49
C GLY A 172 14.57 1.82 -5.58
N ILE A 173 14.53 0.63 -6.17
CA ILE A 173 13.50 0.26 -7.15
C ILE A 173 12.76 -0.98 -6.66
N GLY A 174 11.44 -0.86 -6.58
CA GLY A 174 10.51 -1.90 -6.19
C GLY A 174 9.47 -2.15 -7.27
N ILE A 175 9.26 -3.42 -7.63
CA ILE A 175 8.18 -3.84 -8.51
C ILE A 175 7.10 -4.54 -7.70
N SER A 176 5.85 -4.10 -7.85
CA SER A 176 4.70 -4.80 -7.28
C SER A 176 4.24 -5.91 -8.23
N LEU A 177 4.44 -7.16 -7.83
CA LEU A 177 4.05 -8.36 -8.60
C LEU A 177 3.62 -9.44 -7.60
N ALA A 178 2.31 -9.51 -7.34
CA ALA A 178 1.71 -10.43 -6.38
C ALA A 178 0.87 -11.54 -7.03
N LEU A 179 0.29 -11.24 -8.19
CA LEU A 179 -0.56 -12.16 -8.92
C LEU A 179 0.27 -12.84 -10.01
N GLY A 180 0.71 -14.08 -9.77
CA GLY A 180 1.40 -14.90 -10.79
C GLY A 180 0.44 -15.46 -11.84
N ASP A 181 -0.83 -15.64 -11.48
CA ASP A 181 -1.90 -16.04 -12.39
C ASP A 181 -2.40 -14.84 -13.21
N GLU A 182 -2.25 -14.94 -14.54
CA GLU A 182 -2.61 -13.85 -15.46
C GLU A 182 -4.12 -13.66 -15.61
N GLU A 183 -4.94 -14.69 -15.41
CA GLU A 183 -6.40 -14.58 -15.43
C GLU A 183 -6.92 -13.85 -14.19
N LEU A 184 -6.46 -14.24 -13.01
CA LEU A 184 -6.77 -13.55 -11.77
C LEU A 184 -6.30 -12.09 -11.83
N ARG A 185 -5.09 -11.86 -12.38
CA ARG A 185 -4.59 -10.51 -12.61
C ARG A 185 -5.49 -9.68 -13.53
N ARG A 186 -6.01 -10.25 -14.64
CA ARG A 186 -6.99 -9.55 -15.52
C ARG A 186 -8.22 -9.08 -14.77
N ARG A 187 -8.72 -9.89 -13.84
CA ARG A 187 -9.96 -9.59 -13.10
C ARG A 187 -9.73 -8.58 -11.97
N LEU A 188 -8.60 -8.68 -11.27
CA LEU A 188 -8.28 -7.85 -10.09
C LEU A 188 -7.52 -6.56 -10.39
N GLU A 189 -6.65 -6.57 -11.39
CA GLU A 189 -5.76 -5.46 -11.75
C GLU A 189 -5.85 -5.16 -13.25
N PRO A 190 -7.04 -4.87 -13.80
CA PRO A 190 -7.27 -4.88 -15.25
C PRO A 190 -6.37 -3.92 -16.03
N GLY A 191 -5.99 -2.78 -15.44
CA GLY A 191 -5.11 -1.80 -16.06
C GLY A 191 -3.61 -2.03 -15.84
N VAL A 192 -3.22 -3.03 -15.05
CA VAL A 192 -1.82 -3.36 -14.77
C VAL A 192 -1.22 -4.20 -15.91
N PRO A 193 0.05 -3.98 -16.31
CA PRO A 193 0.75 -4.84 -17.25
C PRO A 193 0.74 -6.33 -16.87
N SER A 194 0.93 -7.20 -17.87
CA SER A 194 0.95 -8.64 -17.66
C SER A 194 2.03 -9.08 -16.67
N VAL A 195 1.86 -10.28 -16.10
CA VAL A 195 2.87 -10.92 -15.24
C VAL A 195 4.22 -10.99 -15.95
N ARG A 196 4.21 -11.48 -17.19
CA ARG A 196 5.41 -11.52 -18.05
C ARG A 196 6.04 -10.15 -18.25
N GLY A 197 5.24 -9.12 -18.54
CA GLY A 197 5.75 -7.77 -18.74
C GLY A 197 6.44 -7.20 -17.50
N ARG A 198 5.94 -7.52 -16.29
CA ARG A 198 6.58 -7.13 -15.03
C ARG A 198 7.82 -7.96 -14.73
N LEU A 199 7.86 -9.26 -15.06
CA LEU A 199 9.09 -10.07 -14.98
C LEU A 199 10.18 -9.54 -15.93
N ASP A 200 9.80 -9.17 -17.16
CA ASP A 200 10.72 -8.58 -18.14
C ASP A 200 11.24 -7.20 -17.71
N LEU A 201 10.44 -6.44 -16.95
CA LEU A 201 10.88 -5.20 -16.31
C LEU A 201 11.91 -5.47 -15.21
N ILE A 202 11.69 -6.49 -14.37
CA ILE A 202 12.67 -6.87 -13.33
C ILE A 202 14.01 -7.21 -13.99
N ARG A 203 14.01 -8.03 -15.05
CA ARG A 203 15.23 -8.33 -15.83
C ARG A 203 15.89 -7.05 -16.35
N ALA A 204 15.11 -6.15 -16.96
CA ALA A 204 15.62 -4.88 -17.48
C ALA A 204 16.31 -4.02 -16.42
N ILE A 205 15.72 -3.94 -15.22
CA ILE A 205 16.30 -3.19 -14.10
C ILE A 205 17.64 -3.81 -13.69
N ARG A 206 17.72 -5.15 -13.66
CA ARG A 206 18.95 -5.87 -13.32
C ARG A 206 20.02 -5.74 -14.40
N ASP A 207 19.65 -5.80 -15.67
CA ASP A 207 20.54 -5.60 -16.81
C ASP A 207 21.14 -4.18 -16.80
N ALA A 208 20.39 -3.19 -16.31
CA ALA A 208 20.88 -1.83 -16.07
C ALA A 208 21.77 -1.69 -14.81
N GLY A 209 22.06 -2.79 -14.11
CA GLY A 209 22.91 -2.81 -12.90
C GLY A 209 22.21 -2.33 -11.62
N LEU A 210 20.91 -2.04 -11.66
CA LEU A 210 20.16 -1.49 -10.53
C LEU A 210 19.55 -2.59 -9.65
N PRO A 211 19.53 -2.47 -8.31
CA PRO A 211 18.81 -3.40 -7.44
C PRO A 211 17.30 -3.34 -7.73
N CYS A 212 16.65 -4.51 -7.72
CA CYS A 212 15.22 -4.61 -7.96
C CYS A 212 14.56 -5.45 -6.88
N GLY A 213 14.00 -4.76 -5.89
CA GLY A 213 13.11 -5.40 -4.93
C GLY A 213 11.76 -5.74 -5.55
N VAL A 214 11.11 -6.77 -5.03
CA VAL A 214 9.75 -7.13 -5.44
C VAL A 214 8.84 -7.15 -4.22
N MET A 215 7.70 -6.48 -4.35
CA MET A 215 6.65 -6.50 -3.36
C MET A 215 5.54 -7.42 -3.84
N VAL A 216 5.44 -8.59 -3.23
CA VAL A 216 4.35 -9.55 -3.39
C VAL A 216 3.22 -9.06 -2.49
N ALA A 217 2.56 -8.00 -2.94
CA ALA A 217 1.50 -7.31 -2.23
C ALA A 217 0.35 -6.87 -3.16
N PRO A 218 -0.90 -7.26 -2.85
CA PRO A 218 -1.29 -8.12 -1.74
C PRO A 218 -1.14 -9.61 -2.05
N VAL A 219 -0.78 -10.41 -1.04
CA VAL A 219 -1.12 -11.83 -1.01
C VAL A 219 -2.59 -11.95 -0.63
N LEU A 220 -3.37 -12.64 -1.46
CA LEU A 220 -4.81 -12.81 -1.32
C LEU A 220 -5.12 -14.17 -0.68
N PRO A 221 -5.76 -14.18 0.50
CA PRO A 221 -6.12 -15.43 1.17
C PRO A 221 -6.92 -16.41 0.31
N TRP A 222 -6.47 -17.66 0.24
CA TRP A 222 -7.03 -18.75 -0.55
C TRP A 222 -7.02 -18.56 -2.07
N LEU A 223 -6.53 -17.43 -2.58
CA LEU A 223 -6.43 -17.15 -4.02
C LEU A 223 -4.98 -17.17 -4.52
N THR A 224 -4.02 -16.71 -3.71
CA THR A 224 -2.60 -16.60 -4.11
C THR A 224 -1.63 -17.01 -3.01
N ASP A 225 -2.10 -17.70 -1.96
CA ASP A 225 -1.30 -18.01 -0.78
C ASP A 225 -1.03 -19.52 -0.60
N SER A 226 -1.39 -20.35 -1.57
CA SER A 226 -1.00 -21.78 -1.52
C SER A 226 0.52 -21.92 -1.63
N ALA A 227 1.08 -23.00 -1.07
CA ALA A 227 2.52 -23.24 -1.10
C ALA A 227 3.05 -23.31 -2.54
N ASP A 228 2.34 -24.02 -3.42
CA ASP A 228 2.73 -24.19 -4.83
C ASP A 228 2.72 -22.85 -5.59
N GLN A 229 1.68 -22.02 -5.40
CA GLN A 229 1.62 -20.71 -6.04
C GLN A 229 2.73 -19.77 -5.57
N LEU A 230 3.06 -19.79 -4.26
CA LEU A 230 4.14 -18.99 -3.71
C LEU A 230 5.50 -19.49 -4.18
N ASP A 231 5.71 -20.80 -4.21
CA ASP A 231 6.94 -21.43 -4.67
C ASP A 231 7.22 -21.12 -6.14
N ASP A 232 6.22 -21.28 -7.00
CA ASP A 232 6.30 -20.94 -8.43
C ASP A 232 6.60 -19.44 -8.64
N LEU A 233 5.84 -18.56 -7.97
CA LEU A 233 6.04 -17.12 -8.07
C LEU A 233 7.44 -16.71 -7.61
N PHE A 234 7.90 -17.19 -6.46
CA PHE A 234 9.23 -16.85 -5.94
C PHE A 234 10.33 -17.39 -6.85
N GLY A 235 10.17 -18.59 -7.43
CA GLY A 235 11.06 -19.12 -8.45
C GLY A 235 11.19 -18.18 -9.65
N GLN A 236 10.07 -17.76 -10.23
CA GLN A 236 10.06 -16.83 -11.37
C GLN A 236 10.69 -15.47 -11.03
N LEU A 237 10.48 -14.96 -9.81
CA LEU A 237 11.10 -13.71 -9.36
C LEU A 237 12.62 -13.85 -9.20
N SER A 238 13.07 -15.00 -8.68
CA SER A 238 14.50 -15.31 -8.53
C SER A 238 15.17 -15.42 -9.90
N GLU A 239 14.55 -16.15 -10.84
CA GLU A 239 15.00 -16.27 -12.24
C GLU A 239 15.02 -14.94 -12.99
N ALA A 240 14.10 -14.01 -12.69
CA ALA A 240 14.11 -12.66 -13.24
C ALA A 240 15.22 -11.76 -12.65
N GLY A 241 15.88 -12.21 -11.57
CA GLY A 241 16.98 -11.50 -10.93
C GLY A 241 16.55 -10.54 -9.82
N ALA A 242 15.36 -10.70 -9.24
CA ALA A 242 14.93 -9.91 -8.10
C ALA A 242 15.97 -9.97 -6.96
N THR A 243 16.22 -8.85 -6.28
CA THR A 243 17.25 -8.76 -5.22
C THR A 243 16.68 -8.95 -3.82
N GLY A 244 15.36 -9.03 -3.70
CA GLY A 244 14.67 -9.27 -2.44
C GLY A 244 13.16 -9.28 -2.66
N VAL A 245 12.46 -10.05 -1.83
CA VAL A 245 10.99 -10.17 -1.87
C VAL A 245 10.41 -9.78 -0.52
N THR A 246 9.41 -8.90 -0.53
CA THR A 246 8.57 -8.60 0.63
C THR A 246 7.14 -9.01 0.35
N THR A 247 6.58 -9.87 1.20
CA THR A 247 5.18 -10.29 1.13
C THR A 247 4.32 -9.44 2.06
N LEU A 248 3.19 -8.94 1.59
CA LEU A 248 2.18 -8.30 2.44
C LEU A 248 0.83 -8.94 2.18
N ILE A 249 0.19 -9.46 3.23
CA ILE A 249 -1.18 -9.96 3.14
C ILE A 249 -2.11 -8.78 2.86
N LEU A 250 -3.15 -9.06 2.07
CA LEU A 250 -4.22 -8.13 1.75
C LEU A 250 -4.69 -7.34 2.99
N HIS A 251 -4.69 -6.02 2.84
CA HIS A 251 -5.17 -5.06 3.83
C HIS A 251 -6.42 -4.37 3.27
N LEU A 252 -7.56 -4.52 3.95
CA LEU A 252 -8.87 -4.04 3.50
C LEU A 252 -9.39 -2.91 4.39
N ARG A 253 -8.99 -1.67 4.08
CA ARG A 253 -9.51 -0.48 4.78
C ARG A 253 -11.01 -0.29 4.55
N PRO A 254 -11.71 0.42 5.47
CA PRO A 254 -13.08 0.87 5.23
C PRO A 254 -13.23 1.56 3.86
N GLY A 255 -14.34 1.28 3.16
CA GLY A 255 -14.60 1.74 1.79
C GLY A 255 -13.91 0.89 0.69
N VAL A 256 -12.67 0.44 0.92
CA VAL A 256 -11.98 -0.48 0.00
C VAL A 256 -12.49 -1.91 0.17
N LYS A 257 -12.76 -2.30 1.43
CA LYS A 257 -13.35 -3.59 1.78
C LYS A 257 -14.62 -3.84 0.99
N ASP A 258 -15.55 -2.89 0.95
CA ASP A 258 -16.83 -3.05 0.25
C ASP A 258 -16.63 -3.28 -1.26
N TRP A 259 -15.70 -2.53 -1.86
CA TRP A 259 -15.35 -2.68 -3.27
C TRP A 259 -14.72 -4.04 -3.59
N PHE A 260 -13.78 -4.48 -2.75
CA PHE A 260 -13.15 -5.78 -2.89
C PHE A 260 -14.14 -6.93 -2.66
N MET A 261 -14.99 -6.83 -1.63
CA MET A 261 -15.99 -7.85 -1.31
C MET A 261 -17.08 -7.95 -2.39
N ALA A 262 -17.46 -6.84 -3.04
CA ALA A 262 -18.37 -6.88 -4.19
C ALA A 262 -17.77 -7.62 -5.38
N TRP A 263 -16.46 -7.43 -5.65
CA TRP A 263 -15.75 -8.23 -6.64
C TRP A 263 -15.69 -9.71 -6.21
N LEU A 264 -15.33 -9.98 -4.96
CA LEU A 264 -15.21 -11.34 -4.43
C LEU A 264 -16.53 -12.10 -4.52
N ALA A 265 -17.65 -11.47 -4.17
CA ALA A 265 -18.98 -12.10 -4.24
C ALA A 265 -19.41 -12.47 -5.66
N ARG A 266 -18.93 -11.73 -6.66
CA ARG A 266 -19.23 -11.99 -8.07
C ARG A 266 -18.30 -13.06 -8.65
N ASP A 267 -17.02 -13.00 -8.34
CA ASP A 267 -15.98 -13.81 -8.99
C ASP A 267 -15.63 -15.10 -8.20
N HIS A 268 -15.75 -15.07 -6.87
CA HIS A 268 -15.42 -16.16 -5.94
C HIS A 268 -16.44 -16.23 -4.76
N PRO A 269 -17.73 -16.49 -5.04
CA PRO A 269 -18.80 -16.43 -4.04
C PRO A 269 -18.58 -17.40 -2.86
N ASP A 270 -17.89 -18.51 -3.09
CA ASP A 270 -17.54 -19.52 -2.08
C ASP A 270 -16.55 -19.02 -1.01
N LEU A 271 -15.78 -17.97 -1.32
CA LEU A 271 -14.81 -17.38 -0.40
C LEU A 271 -15.37 -16.25 0.47
N VAL A 272 -16.56 -15.73 0.16
CA VAL A 272 -17.13 -14.53 0.83
C VAL A 272 -17.19 -14.69 2.34
N SER A 273 -17.80 -15.77 2.84
CA SER A 273 -17.96 -16.00 4.28
C SER A 273 -16.62 -16.13 5.02
N ARG A 274 -15.60 -16.70 4.35
CA ARG A 274 -14.25 -16.82 4.90
C ARG A 274 -13.56 -15.46 5.00
N TYR A 275 -13.69 -14.62 3.98
CA TYR A 275 -13.17 -13.25 4.00
C TYR A 275 -13.89 -12.36 5.03
N GLU A 276 -15.22 -12.47 5.13
CA GLU A 276 -15.98 -11.74 6.15
C GLU A 276 -15.49 -12.08 7.55
N SER A 277 -15.28 -13.37 7.83
CA SER A 277 -14.71 -13.85 9.10
C SER A 277 -13.27 -13.37 9.31
N LEU A 278 -12.42 -13.49 8.28
CA LEU A 278 -10.99 -13.15 8.36
C LEU A 278 -10.75 -11.65 8.63
N TYR A 279 -11.63 -10.79 8.12
CA TYR A 279 -11.57 -9.33 8.23
C TYR A 279 -12.69 -8.77 9.12
N ALA A 280 -13.25 -9.57 10.04
CA ALA A 280 -14.38 -9.15 10.89
C ALA A 280 -14.02 -8.02 11.86
N HIS A 281 -12.78 -8.00 12.35
CA HIS A 281 -12.34 -7.12 13.44
C HIS A 281 -11.41 -5.99 12.99
N GLY A 282 -11.26 -5.76 11.69
CA GLY A 282 -10.48 -4.64 11.17
C GLY A 282 -9.94 -4.85 9.75
N SER A 283 -8.99 -4.00 9.39
CA SER A 283 -8.41 -3.97 8.04
C SER A 283 -7.34 -5.04 7.79
N TYR A 284 -6.82 -5.67 8.84
CA TYR A 284 -5.81 -6.72 8.74
C TYR A 284 -6.45 -8.10 8.87
N ALA A 285 -5.87 -9.07 8.19
CA ALA A 285 -6.16 -10.47 8.44
C ALA A 285 -5.86 -10.84 9.90
N GLY A 286 -6.66 -11.76 10.46
CA GLY A 286 -6.51 -12.22 11.83
C GLY A 286 -5.08 -12.68 12.18
N PRO A 287 -4.60 -12.50 13.44
CA PRO A 287 -3.23 -12.84 13.85
C PRO A 287 -2.81 -14.29 13.54
N SER A 288 -3.71 -15.25 13.74
CA SER A 288 -3.46 -16.67 13.47
C SER A 288 -3.20 -16.94 11.98
N TYR A 289 -3.96 -16.29 11.10
CA TYR A 289 -3.75 -16.39 9.66
C TYR A 289 -2.41 -15.80 9.25
N ARG A 290 -2.07 -14.61 9.76
CA ARG A 290 -0.78 -13.95 9.47
C ARG A 290 0.40 -14.83 9.88
N LYS A 291 0.36 -15.38 11.10
CA LYS A 291 1.38 -16.31 11.58
C LYS A 291 1.49 -17.56 10.71
N ALA A 292 0.35 -18.19 10.36
CA ALA A 292 0.34 -19.39 9.52
C ALA A 292 0.90 -19.10 8.11
N PHE A 293 0.59 -17.94 7.55
CA PHE A 293 1.15 -17.49 6.28
C PHE A 293 2.67 -17.27 6.38
N GLU A 294 3.16 -16.60 7.43
CA GLU A 294 4.60 -16.38 7.63
C GLU A 294 5.36 -17.70 7.76
N ASP A 295 4.83 -18.65 8.54
CA ASP A 295 5.42 -19.98 8.73
C ASP A 295 5.43 -20.78 7.41
N LYS A 296 4.46 -20.55 6.50
CA LYS A 296 4.40 -21.11 5.14
C LYS A 296 5.38 -20.43 4.17
N ALA A 297 5.41 -19.10 4.14
CA ALA A 297 6.13 -18.33 3.14
C ALA A 297 7.64 -18.28 3.40
N ARG A 298 8.08 -18.22 4.67
CA ARG A 298 9.50 -18.13 5.05
C ARG A 298 10.39 -19.21 4.43
N PRO A 299 10.10 -20.53 4.55
CA PRO A 299 10.94 -21.55 3.93
C PRO A 299 11.00 -21.45 2.41
N LEU A 300 9.94 -20.97 1.76
CA LEU A 300 9.92 -20.75 0.30
C LEU A 300 10.77 -19.54 -0.09
N LEU A 301 10.72 -18.45 0.67
CA LEU A 301 11.61 -17.31 0.48
C LEU A 301 13.07 -17.73 0.66
N ASP A 302 13.39 -18.49 1.69
CA ASP A 302 14.74 -19.02 1.92
C ASP A 302 15.19 -19.91 0.74
N LYS A 303 14.32 -20.82 0.27
CA LYS A 303 14.58 -21.71 -0.88
C LYS A 303 14.99 -20.94 -2.14
N HIS A 304 14.37 -19.79 -2.42
CA HIS A 304 14.61 -19.00 -3.64
C HIS A 304 15.64 -17.87 -3.46
N GLY A 305 16.37 -17.84 -2.34
CA GLY A 305 17.41 -16.86 -2.09
C GLY A 305 16.91 -15.52 -1.53
N PHE A 306 15.66 -15.46 -1.09
CA PHE A 306 15.03 -14.29 -0.47
C PHE A 306 15.01 -14.33 1.06
N GLY A 307 15.80 -15.19 1.69
CA GLY A 307 15.90 -15.32 3.14
C GLY A 307 16.39 -14.07 3.89
N ARG A 308 16.70 -14.19 5.20
CA ARG A 308 16.93 -13.08 6.16
C ARG A 308 17.95 -11.98 5.80
N GLY A 309 18.68 -12.08 4.69
CA GLY A 309 19.57 -11.05 4.14
C GLY A 309 19.07 -10.37 2.85
N SER A 310 17.94 -10.81 2.30
CA SER A 310 17.34 -10.22 1.12
C SER A 310 16.54 -8.98 1.53
N SER A 311 16.84 -7.88 0.87
CA SER A 311 16.17 -6.61 1.08
C SER A 311 15.72 -6.13 -0.29
N HIS A 312 14.46 -5.74 -0.41
CA HIS A 312 13.98 -5.02 -1.59
C HIS A 312 14.63 -3.63 -1.74
N ARG A 313 15.45 -3.23 -0.76
CA ARG A 313 16.13 -1.95 -0.69
C ARG A 313 17.64 -2.14 -0.73
N SER A 314 18.32 -1.24 -1.42
CA SER A 314 19.78 -1.11 -1.43
C SER A 314 20.34 -1.14 0.00
N LYS A 315 21.39 -1.95 0.23
CA LYS A 315 22.17 -1.90 1.48
C LYS A 315 22.72 -0.48 1.69
N PRO A 316 22.87 0.00 2.94
CA PRO A 316 23.56 1.26 3.19
C PRO A 316 24.99 1.17 2.63
N LEU A 317 25.43 2.23 1.93
CA LEU A 317 26.85 2.43 1.64
C LEU A 317 27.57 2.59 2.99
N ASN A 318 28.69 1.89 3.18
CA ASN A 318 29.56 2.08 4.33
C ASN A 318 29.90 3.57 4.47
N GLY A 319 29.54 4.18 5.61
CA GLY A 319 29.95 5.55 5.95
C GLY A 319 28.84 6.55 6.26
N MET A 320 27.56 6.22 6.09
CA MET A 320 26.45 7.14 6.42
C MET A 320 25.48 6.50 7.40
N HIS A 321 25.89 6.45 8.68
CA HIS A 321 24.99 6.18 9.79
C HIS A 321 24.10 7.40 10.02
N PRO A 322 22.76 7.26 10.05
CA PRO A 322 21.92 8.30 10.63
C PRO A 322 22.22 8.36 12.13
N THR A 323 22.66 9.52 12.61
CA THR A 323 22.72 9.82 14.03
C THR A 323 21.30 9.71 14.62
N PRO A 324 21.10 9.07 15.79
CA PRO A 324 19.79 9.04 16.41
C PRO A 324 19.45 10.48 16.87
N ALA A 325 18.48 11.12 16.23
CA ALA A 325 17.99 12.41 16.70
C ALA A 325 17.12 12.18 17.94
N THR A 326 17.72 12.24 19.12
CA THR A 326 17.03 12.53 20.38
C THR A 326 16.67 14.01 20.39
N GLY A 327 15.56 14.37 19.76
CA GLY A 327 15.08 15.74 19.71
C GLY A 327 13.56 15.76 19.71
N VAL A 328 12.97 16.15 20.85
CA VAL A 328 11.55 16.49 20.94
C VAL A 328 11.32 17.70 20.04
N VAL A 329 10.72 17.49 18.87
CA VAL A 329 10.29 18.59 17.99
C VAL A 329 8.81 18.86 18.27
N ASN A 330 8.56 19.86 19.12
CA ASN A 330 7.28 20.54 19.16
C ASN A 330 7.13 21.36 17.87
N GLY A 331 6.36 20.86 16.90
CA GLY A 331 6.18 21.50 15.60
C GLY A 331 4.75 21.31 15.12
N HIS A 332 4.01 22.41 15.04
CA HIS A 332 2.62 22.45 14.59
C HIS A 332 2.52 21.86 13.18
N GLY A 333 1.75 20.77 13.03
CA GLY A 333 1.53 20.11 11.76
C GLY A 333 0.90 21.08 10.76
N THR A 334 1.62 21.43 9.70
CA THR A 334 1.04 22.17 8.58
C THR A 334 0.16 21.20 7.82
N THR A 335 -1.15 21.35 7.98
CA THR A 335 -2.14 20.75 7.09
C THR A 335 -1.86 21.28 5.68
N SER A 336 -1.45 20.40 4.77
CA SER A 336 -1.47 20.73 3.34
C SER A 336 -2.94 20.99 3.00
N GLY A 337 -3.31 22.25 2.78
CA GLY A 337 -4.70 22.72 2.73
C GLY A 337 -5.53 22.23 1.52
N TRP A 338 -5.51 20.94 1.22
CA TRP A 338 -6.02 20.32 -0.01
C TRP A 338 -6.80 19.02 0.18
N GLY A 339 -7.27 18.70 1.38
CA GLY A 339 -8.02 17.45 1.60
C GLY A 339 -7.23 16.22 1.12
N GLU A 340 -5.92 16.21 1.35
CA GLU A 340 -5.17 14.96 1.36
C GLU A 340 -5.45 14.27 2.69
N ALA A 341 -5.61 12.94 2.62
CA ALA A 341 -5.93 12.17 3.79
C ALA A 341 -4.79 12.30 4.85
N PRO A 342 -5.10 12.38 6.16
CA PRO A 342 -4.08 12.52 7.20
C PRO A 342 -3.02 11.41 7.09
N SER A 343 -1.83 11.60 7.68
CA SER A 343 -0.72 10.62 7.64
C SER A 343 -1.13 9.18 7.98
N ASP A 344 -2.15 9.00 8.84
CA ASP A 344 -2.71 7.70 9.24
C ASP A 344 -3.49 7.00 8.10
N ALA A 345 -3.84 7.76 7.05
CA ALA A 345 -4.43 7.27 5.82
C ALA A 345 -3.40 6.71 4.84
N LEU A 346 -2.11 6.90 5.10
CA LEU A 346 -1.05 6.69 4.13
C LEU A 346 -0.27 5.39 4.25
N LEU A 347 -0.53 4.46 5.21
CA LEU A 347 -0.15 3.00 5.20
C LEU A 347 -0.15 2.37 6.64
N PRO A 348 0.17 1.06 6.83
CA PRO A 348 -0.08 0.35 8.08
C PRO A 348 0.97 0.66 9.17
N GLU A 349 0.52 0.87 10.40
CA GLU A 349 1.41 0.92 11.56
C GLU A 349 2.19 -0.41 11.68
N SER A 350 3.51 -0.34 11.66
CA SER A 350 4.35 -1.45 12.05
C SER A 350 4.54 -1.40 13.57
N GLU A 351 3.90 -2.29 14.32
CA GLU A 351 4.28 -2.50 15.71
C GLU A 351 5.63 -3.22 15.76
N SER A 352 6.67 -2.48 16.14
CA SER A 352 7.94 -3.05 16.59
C SER A 352 7.69 -3.78 17.91
N THR A 353 7.66 -5.10 17.91
CA THR A 353 7.74 -5.88 19.15
C THR A 353 9.17 -5.81 19.68
N SER A 354 9.46 -4.78 20.48
CA SER A 354 10.68 -4.77 21.29
C SER A 354 10.46 -5.67 22.51
N SER A 355 10.93 -6.91 22.41
CA SER A 355 11.19 -7.74 23.58
C SER A 355 12.31 -7.09 24.39
N ARG A 356 11.97 -6.35 25.46
CA ARG A 356 12.94 -6.01 26.50
C ARG A 356 12.90 -7.08 27.59
N GLN A 357 14.09 -7.63 27.81
CA GLN A 357 14.46 -8.62 28.80
C GLN A 357 13.98 -8.22 30.20
N ALA A 358 13.41 -9.20 30.91
CA ALA A 358 13.32 -9.18 32.35
C ALA A 358 14.62 -9.79 32.91
N GLU A 359 15.39 -9.02 33.65
CA GLU A 359 16.41 -9.55 34.56
C GLU A 359 16.52 -8.71 35.84
N SER A 360 16.72 -9.46 36.93
CA SER A 360 17.01 -9.09 38.32
C SER A 360 15.83 -8.62 39.18
N ALA A 361 15.65 -9.03 40.44
CA ALA A 361 16.23 -10.09 41.27
C ALA A 361 15.43 -10.10 42.58
N SER A 362 15.13 -11.26 43.15
CA SER A 362 15.31 -11.48 44.61
C SER A 362 15.22 -12.98 44.96
N ARG A 363 16.29 -13.43 45.61
CA ARG A 363 16.42 -14.72 46.30
C ARG A 363 15.47 -14.78 47.50
N ALA A 364 14.95 -15.97 47.80
CA ALA A 364 15.18 -16.72 49.03
C ALA A 364 14.19 -17.89 49.16
N GLY A 365 14.66 -19.04 49.65
CA GLY A 365 13.78 -20.06 50.25
C GLY A 365 14.03 -21.47 49.75
N ALA A 366 14.84 -22.21 50.49
CA ALA A 366 15.07 -23.64 50.35
C ALA A 366 13.81 -24.47 50.67
N GLY A 367 13.73 -25.70 50.15
CA GLY A 367 12.73 -26.66 50.56
C GLY A 367 12.72 -27.92 49.70
N SER A 368 13.24 -29.00 50.27
CA SER A 368 13.42 -30.36 49.76
C SER A 368 12.14 -31.20 49.60
N ALA A 369 12.29 -32.33 48.88
CA ALA A 369 11.52 -33.59 48.96
C ALA A 369 10.10 -33.56 48.32
N SER A 370 9.49 -34.64 47.84
CA SER A 370 9.81 -36.02 47.44
C SER A 370 8.49 -36.62 46.91
N GLU A 371 8.59 -37.63 46.03
CA GLU A 371 7.62 -38.75 45.86
C GLU A 371 6.19 -38.57 45.30
N GLY A 372 5.79 -39.59 44.52
CA GLY A 372 4.42 -40.04 44.26
C GLY A 372 3.81 -39.49 42.97
N GLY A 373 3.47 -40.25 41.92
CA GLY A 373 3.13 -41.66 41.83
C GLY A 373 1.67 -41.79 41.39
N ALA A 374 1.48 -42.43 40.21
CA ALA A 374 0.25 -43.07 39.73
C ALA A 374 -0.98 -42.18 39.40
N ASP A 375 -1.94 -42.57 38.57
CA ASP A 375 -2.09 -43.47 37.42
C ASP A 375 -3.61 -43.40 37.10
N LEU A 376 -3.99 -43.65 35.83
CA LEU A 376 -5.33 -44.13 35.40
C LEU A 376 -6.54 -43.19 35.65
N SER A 377 -7.66 -43.21 34.95
CA SER A 377 -8.26 -43.91 33.81
C SER A 377 -9.68 -43.30 33.72
N ASP A 378 -10.15 -42.80 32.59
CA ASP A 378 -11.02 -43.55 31.66
C ASP A 378 -12.52 -43.24 31.83
N ALA A 379 -13.20 -43.28 30.68
CA ALA A 379 -14.63 -43.49 30.46
C ALA A 379 -15.63 -42.41 30.93
N SER A 380 -16.76 -42.13 30.27
CA SER A 380 -17.34 -42.49 28.98
C SER A 380 -18.77 -41.90 28.98
N VAL A 381 -19.21 -41.39 27.82
CA VAL A 381 -20.57 -41.55 27.23
C VAL A 381 -21.81 -41.09 28.06
N SER A 382 -22.65 -40.24 27.44
CA SER A 382 -24.11 -40.47 27.17
C SER A 382 -24.88 -39.15 26.97
N ASP A 383 -25.39 -38.92 25.77
CA ASP A 383 -26.63 -38.18 25.46
C ASP A 383 -27.84 -39.15 25.69
N PRO A 384 -29.16 -38.80 25.67
CA PRO A 384 -29.81 -37.66 25.01
C PRO A 384 -31.06 -37.03 25.71
N ALA A 385 -31.66 -36.03 25.03
CA ALA A 385 -33.11 -35.79 24.82
C ALA A 385 -33.82 -34.59 25.52
N THR A 386 -34.29 -33.67 24.65
CA THR A 386 -35.62 -32.98 24.60
C THR A 386 -36.19 -32.24 25.83
N ASP A 387 -36.53 -30.95 25.71
CA ASP A 387 -37.90 -30.46 25.35
C ASP A 387 -38.12 -28.95 25.67
N ARG A 388 -39.02 -28.32 24.88
CA ARG A 388 -39.90 -27.15 25.14
C ARG A 388 -39.39 -25.69 25.30
N PHE A 389 -39.73 -24.91 24.25
CA PHE A 389 -40.60 -23.71 24.25
C PHE A 389 -40.53 -22.67 25.40
N ARG A 390 -40.12 -21.44 25.06
CA ARG A 390 -40.89 -20.19 25.33
C ARG A 390 -40.34 -18.97 24.58
N ARG A 391 -41.20 -18.31 23.78
CA ARG A 391 -41.02 -16.94 23.27
C ARG A 391 -41.58 -15.92 24.28
N PRO A 392 -41.07 -14.67 24.27
CA PRO A 392 -41.92 -13.50 24.54
C PRO A 392 -41.65 -12.36 23.50
N PRO A 393 -42.32 -11.19 23.53
CA PRO A 393 -43.27 -10.82 22.48
C PRO A 393 -42.85 -9.61 21.62
N THR A 394 -43.58 -9.45 20.53
CA THR A 394 -43.56 -8.33 19.57
C THR A 394 -44.16 -7.04 20.12
N ARG A 395 -43.53 -5.89 19.81
CA ARG A 395 -44.17 -4.56 19.84
C ARG A 395 -43.77 -3.76 18.59
N ARG A 396 -44.72 -3.52 17.67
CA ARG A 396 -44.74 -2.39 16.71
C ARG A 396 -45.36 -1.20 17.47
N SER A 397 -45.05 0.09 17.26
CA SER A 397 -45.02 0.96 16.06
C SER A 397 -44.62 2.37 16.58
N ARG A 398 -44.03 3.36 15.88
CA ARG A 398 -44.34 4.09 14.63
C ARG A 398 -43.17 5.09 14.34
N PRO A 399 -43.07 5.71 13.15
CA PRO A 399 -41.90 6.44 12.68
C PRO A 399 -41.90 7.92 13.07
N THR A 400 -40.72 8.48 13.33
CA THR A 400 -40.47 9.92 13.45
C THR A 400 -39.51 10.38 12.36
N THR A 401 -39.96 11.36 11.59
CA THR A 401 -39.27 12.12 10.53
C THR A 401 -37.97 12.76 11.04
N PRO A 402 -36.89 12.86 10.25
CA PRO A 402 -35.73 13.65 10.63
C PRO A 402 -35.87 15.10 10.14
N THR A 403 -35.76 16.03 11.08
CA THR A 403 -35.65 17.47 10.84
C THR A 403 -34.20 17.81 10.45
N GLN A 404 -34.06 18.61 9.40
CA GLN A 404 -32.86 19.35 9.03
C GLN A 404 -32.51 20.41 10.08
N GLU A 405 -31.27 20.40 10.57
CA GLU A 405 -30.50 21.55 11.09
C GLU A 405 -29.03 21.22 10.76
N ALA A 406 -28.39 21.85 9.76
CA ALA A 406 -27.79 23.18 9.81
C ALA A 406 -26.98 23.41 11.10
N LEU A 407 -25.65 23.55 10.98
CA LEU A 407 -24.87 24.70 11.48
C LEU A 407 -23.35 24.42 11.45
N PHE A 408 -22.66 25.37 10.83
CA PHE A 408 -21.27 25.82 10.94
C PHE A 408 -20.10 24.95 10.48
#